data_AF-A0A937GBG1-F1
#
_entry.id   AF-A0A937GBG1-F1
#
_cell.length_a   1.000
_cell.length_b   1.000
_cell.length_c   1.000
_cell.angle_alpha   90.00
_cell.angle_beta   90.00
_cell.angle_gamma   90.00
#
_symmetry.space_group_name_H-M   'P 1'
#
loop_
_entity.id
_entity.type
_entity.pdbx_description
1 polymer ?
#
loop_
_entity_poly.entity_id
_entity_poly.type
_entity_poly.pdbx_seq_one_letter_code
_entity_poly.pdbx_strand_id
1 'polypeptide(L)'
;MADCNETLRELEPFIDGEISDEAREHIHGHLGACVDCQQAFEFHLELREAVRRKASNDELPASLVAKLEVCLRDDFDGDGVVGSGGSDDSASVR
;
A
#
# COMPACT_ATOMS: atom_id res chain seq x y z
N MET A 1 -27.01 -11.07 -14.94
CA MET A 1 -26.11 -10.63 -16.03
C MET A 1 -25.92 -9.11 -16.04
N ALA A 2 -26.95 -8.27 -15.93
CA ALA A 2 -26.77 -6.81 -15.82
C ALA A 2 -25.93 -6.41 -14.58
N ASP A 3 -26.20 -7.05 -13.45
CA ASP A 3 -25.52 -6.84 -12.16
C ASP A 3 -24.00 -7.15 -12.19
N CYS A 4 -23.57 -8.10 -13.05
CA CYS A 4 -22.16 -8.45 -13.18
C CYS A 4 -21.37 -7.36 -13.93
N ASN A 5 -21.95 -6.74 -14.97
CA ASN A 5 -21.25 -5.70 -15.72
C ASN A 5 -21.08 -4.42 -14.88
N GLU A 6 -22.07 -4.13 -14.02
CA GLU A 6 -22.02 -3.05 -13.03
C GLU A 6 -20.96 -3.34 -11.97
N THR A 7 -21.00 -4.54 -11.37
CA THR A 7 -19.98 -4.98 -10.39
C THR A 7 -18.55 -4.90 -10.96
N LEU A 8 -18.35 -5.31 -12.22
CA LEU A 8 -17.04 -5.23 -12.87
C LEU A 8 -16.55 -3.79 -13.10
N ARG A 9 -17.45 -2.83 -13.32
CA ARG A 9 -17.07 -1.41 -13.47
C ARG A 9 -16.72 -0.76 -12.14
N GLU A 10 -17.40 -1.18 -11.07
CA GLU A 10 -17.18 -0.66 -9.73
C GLU A 10 -16.09 -1.41 -8.96
N LEU A 11 -15.53 -2.47 -9.55
CA LEU A 11 -14.54 -3.34 -8.92
C LEU A 11 -13.22 -2.62 -8.61
N GLU A 12 -12.72 -1.79 -9.52
CA GLU A 12 -11.49 -1.02 -9.32
C GLU A 12 -11.63 0.01 -8.17
N PRO A 13 -12.67 0.89 -8.16
CA PRO A 13 -12.93 1.78 -7.02
C PRO A 13 -13.13 1.02 -5.70
N PHE A 14 -13.79 -0.14 -5.75
CA PHE A 14 -13.98 -0.99 -4.58
C PHE A 14 -12.65 -1.50 -4.01
N ILE A 15 -11.71 -1.91 -4.86
CA ILE A 15 -10.38 -2.39 -4.46
C ILE A 15 -9.53 -1.25 -3.86
N ASP A 16 -9.64 -0.04 -4.41
CA ASP A 16 -8.92 1.12 -3.91
C ASP A 16 -9.58 1.77 -2.68
N GLY A 17 -10.81 1.36 -2.35
CA GLY A 17 -11.58 1.88 -1.22
C GLY A 17 -12.25 3.22 -1.49
N GLU A 18 -12.37 3.61 -2.76
CA GLU A 18 -12.91 4.88 -3.24
C GLU A 18 -14.43 4.81 -3.53
N ILE A 19 -15.14 3.91 -2.85
CA ILE A 19 -16.56 3.66 -3.07
C ILE A 19 -17.40 3.95 -1.82
N SER A 20 -18.66 4.35 -2.01
CA SER A 20 -19.59 4.61 -0.90
C SER A 20 -19.88 3.35 -0.09
N ASP A 21 -20.36 3.53 1.15
CA ASP A 21 -20.70 2.41 2.02
C ASP A 21 -21.82 1.54 1.42
N GLU A 22 -22.82 2.15 0.77
CA GLU A 22 -23.93 1.41 0.18
C GLU A 22 -23.49 0.53 -1.00
N ALA A 23 -22.65 1.07 -1.88
CA ALA A 23 -22.16 0.33 -3.05
C ALA A 23 -21.14 -0.76 -2.64
N ARG A 24 -20.41 -0.55 -1.54
CA ARG A 24 -19.54 -1.59 -0.98
C ARG A 24 -20.34 -2.82 -0.55
N GLU A 25 -21.46 -2.64 0.15
CA GLU A 25 -22.31 -3.76 0.57
C GLU A 25 -22.92 -4.49 -0.63
N HIS A 26 -23.35 -3.76 -1.66
CA HIS A 26 -23.89 -4.33 -2.90
C HIS A 26 -22.86 -5.22 -3.60
N ILE A 27 -21.65 -4.72 -3.81
CA ILE A 27 -20.54 -5.48 -4.42
C ILE A 27 -20.19 -6.69 -3.57
N HIS A 28 -20.12 -6.55 -2.24
CA HIS A 28 -19.83 -7.66 -1.34
C HIS A 28 -20.87 -8.78 -1.44
N GLY A 29 -22.16 -8.41 -1.55
CA GLY A 29 -23.24 -9.35 -1.77
C GLY A 29 -23.11 -10.09 -3.11
N HIS A 30 -22.77 -9.37 -4.17
CA HIS A 30 -22.59 -9.95 -5.50
C HIS A 30 -21.39 -10.91 -5.57
N LEU A 31 -20.25 -10.51 -5.01
CA LEU A 31 -19.03 -11.34 -4.95
C LEU A 31 -19.27 -12.65 -4.18
N GLY A 32 -20.14 -12.64 -3.18
CA GLY A 32 -20.52 -13.86 -2.45
C GLY A 32 -21.44 -14.81 -3.22
N ALA A 33 -22.16 -14.31 -4.23
CA ALA A 33 -23.14 -15.08 -5.01
C ALA A 33 -22.68 -15.44 -6.43
N CYS A 34 -21.67 -14.76 -6.97
CA CYS A 34 -21.20 -14.90 -8.35
C CYS A 34 -19.72 -15.26 -8.42
N VAL A 35 -19.44 -16.51 -8.85
CA VAL A 35 -18.07 -17.03 -9.00
C VAL A 35 -17.27 -16.26 -10.04
N ASP A 36 -17.88 -15.84 -11.15
CA ASP A 36 -17.16 -15.13 -12.22
C ASP A 36 -16.65 -13.76 -11.74
N CYS A 37 -17.47 -13.03 -10.99
CA CYS A 37 -17.08 -11.74 -10.43
C CYS A 37 -16.08 -11.91 -9.28
N GLN A 38 -16.21 -12.98 -8.49
CA GLN A 38 -15.22 -13.34 -7.48
C GLN A 38 -13.85 -13.62 -8.10
N GLN A 39 -13.78 -14.38 -9.20
CA GLN A 39 -12.52 -14.65 -9.90
C GLN A 39 -11.90 -13.38 -10.48
N ALA A 40 -12.72 -12.48 -11.04
CA ALA A 40 -12.24 -11.18 -11.50
C ALA A 40 -11.62 -10.38 -10.34
N PHE A 41 -12.29 -10.33 -9.18
CA PHE A 41 -11.79 -9.67 -7.98
C PHE A 41 -10.44 -10.25 -7.52
N GLU A 42 -10.33 -11.57 -7.42
CA GLU A 42 -9.09 -12.26 -7.04
C GLU A 42 -7.93 -11.91 -7.97
N PHE A 43 -8.18 -11.90 -9.29
CA PHE A 43 -7.17 -11.48 -10.28
C PHE A 43 -6.67 -10.04 -10.05
N HIS A 44 -7.59 -9.10 -9.77
CA HIS A 44 -7.18 -7.72 -9.50
C HIS A 44 -6.37 -7.58 -8.19
N LEU A 45 -6.66 -8.39 -7.17
CA LEU A 45 -5.85 -8.43 -5.94
C LEU A 45 -4.44 -8.96 -6.20
N GLU A 46 -4.32 -10.05 -6.96
CA GLU A 46 -3.01 -10.60 -7.36
C GLU A 46 -2.21 -9.59 -8.18
N LEU A 47 -2.87 -8.90 -9.12
CA LEU A 47 -2.26 -7.85 -9.92
C LEU A 47 -1.75 -6.70 -9.05
N ARG A 48 -2.57 -6.23 -8.11
CA ARG A 48 -2.20 -5.16 -7.18
C ARG A 48 -1.00 -5.56 -6.32
N GLU A 49 -0.97 -6.81 -5.86
CA GLU A 49 0.17 -7.33 -5.09
C GLU A 49 1.44 -7.42 -5.95
N ALA A 50 1.33 -7.88 -7.20
CA ALA A 50 2.45 -7.93 -8.14
C ALA A 50 3.02 -6.53 -8.43
N VAL A 51 2.15 -5.53 -8.65
CA VAL A 51 2.55 -4.13 -8.83
C VAL A 51 3.23 -3.61 -7.57
N ARG A 52 2.65 -3.85 -6.38
CA ARG A 52 3.27 -3.47 -5.11
C ARG A 52 4.67 -4.06 -4.98
N ARG A 53 4.84 -5.38 -5.16
CA ARG A 53 6.16 -6.04 -5.08
C ARG A 53 7.18 -5.41 -6.04
N LYS A 54 6.75 -4.99 -7.22
CA LYS A 54 7.63 -4.34 -8.19
C LYS A 54 7.98 -2.89 -7.81
N ALA A 55 7.03 -2.15 -7.27
CA ALA A 55 7.20 -0.76 -6.85
C ALA A 55 7.90 -0.61 -5.49
N SER A 56 7.81 -1.61 -4.61
CA SER A 56 8.44 -1.60 -3.28
C SER A 56 9.97 -1.75 -3.31
N ASN A 57 10.57 -1.95 -4.48
CA ASN A 57 12.02 -2.09 -4.62
C ASN A 57 12.74 -0.75 -4.87
N ASP A 58 11.99 0.37 -4.87
CA ASP A 58 12.58 1.70 -4.89
C ASP A 58 13.09 2.03 -3.48
N GLU A 59 14.41 2.18 -3.35
CA GLU A 59 15.04 2.65 -2.12
C GLU A 59 14.53 4.06 -1.79
N LEU A 60 13.97 4.22 -0.58
CA LEU A 60 13.58 5.52 -0.07
C LEU A 60 14.84 6.40 0.09
N PRO A 61 14.81 7.67 -0.33
CA PRO A 61 15.96 8.54 -0.13
C PRO A 61 16.24 8.67 1.37
N ALA A 62 17.51 8.49 1.78
CA ALA A 62 17.93 8.51 3.19
C ALA A 62 17.50 9.79 3.94
N SER A 63 17.43 10.92 3.25
CA SER A 63 16.97 12.19 3.83
C SER A 63 15.48 12.21 4.18
N LEU A 64 14.67 11.35 3.57
CA LEU A 64 13.25 11.15 3.92
C LEU A 64 13.11 10.17 5.08
N VAL A 65 13.88 9.08 5.07
CA VAL A 65 13.91 8.07 6.15
C VAL A 65 14.26 8.74 7.49
N ALA A 66 15.35 9.52 7.54
CA ALA A 66 15.76 10.26 8.73
C ALA A 66 14.68 11.24 9.24
N LYS A 67 13.87 11.83 8.35
CA LYS A 67 12.75 12.69 8.75
C LYS A 67 11.58 11.89 9.31
N LEU A 68 11.29 10.73 8.72
CA LEU A 68 10.24 9.84 9.19
C LEU A 68 10.55 9.29 10.57
N GLU A 69 11.79 8.87 10.82
CA GLU A 69 12.27 8.42 12.13
C GLU A 69 12.06 9.50 13.20
N VAL A 70 12.44 10.74 12.92
CA VAL A 70 12.23 11.86 13.86
C VAL A 70 10.73 12.12 14.11
N CYS A 71 9.90 12.10 13.07
CA CYS A 71 8.48 12.36 13.17
C CYS A 71 7.70 11.25 13.89
N LEU A 72 8.03 9.99 13.63
CA LEU A 72 7.33 8.81 14.13
C LEU A 72 7.98 8.23 15.40
N ARG A 73 9.19 8.69 15.74
CA ARG A 73 10.01 8.20 16.87
C ARG A 73 10.22 6.69 16.81
N ASP A 74 10.52 6.20 15.61
CA ASP A 74 10.78 4.80 15.32
C ASP A 74 12.06 4.69 14.49
N ASP A 75 12.72 3.55 14.57
CA ASP A 75 13.98 3.25 13.89
C ASP A 75 13.67 2.44 12.63
N PHE A 76 13.73 3.08 11.46
CA PHE A 76 13.34 2.47 10.19
C PHE A 76 14.52 1.84 9.45
N ASP A 77 15.74 2.31 9.68
CA ASP A 77 16.96 1.76 9.07
C ASP A 77 17.67 0.70 9.93
N GLY A 78 17.28 0.58 11.21
CA GLY A 78 17.76 -0.43 12.15
C GLY A 78 19.15 -0.13 12.72
N ASP A 79 19.60 1.13 12.66
CA ASP A 79 20.92 1.54 13.15
C ASP A 79 20.95 1.82 14.67
N GLY A 80 19.78 1.79 15.33
CA GLY A 80 19.61 2.06 16.76
C GLY A 80 19.57 3.54 17.13
N VAL A 81 19.54 4.44 16.15
CA VAL A 81 19.51 5.90 16.29
C VAL A 81 18.28 6.45 15.57
N VAL A 82 17.45 7.22 16.28
CA VAL A 82 16.28 7.83 15.67
C VAL A 82 16.67 9.17 15.01
N GLY A 83 16.70 9.19 13.69
CA GLY A 83 16.99 10.38 12.87
C GLY A 83 18.44 10.43 12.38
N SER A 84 18.75 11.44 11.55
CA SER A 84 20.11 11.63 11.03
C SER A 84 21.08 11.93 12.19
N GLY A 85 21.73 10.89 12.70
CA GLY A 85 22.89 10.99 13.54
C GLY A 85 23.97 11.70 12.73
N GLY A 86 24.05 13.02 12.89
CA GLY A 86 25.21 13.77 12.43
C GLY A 86 26.43 13.18 13.11
N SER A 87 27.19 12.37 12.38
CA SER A 87 28.55 12.04 12.75
C SER A 87 29.38 13.31 12.60
N ASP A 88 29.24 14.22 13.55
CA ASP A 88 30.32 15.15 13.92
C ASP A 88 31.42 14.29 14.54
N ASP A 89 32.13 13.54 13.67
CA ASP A 89 33.33 12.80 14.03
C ASP A 89 34.41 13.84 14.36
N SER A 90 34.38 14.28 15.61
CA SER A 90 35.44 15.01 16.27
C SER A 90 36.64 14.08 16.47
N ALA A 91 37.35 13.71 15.40
CA ALA A 91 38.62 13.01 15.52
C ALA A 91 39.51 13.13 14.27
N SER A 92 40.17 14.29 14.11
CA SER A 92 41.51 14.30 13.53
C SER A 92 42.45 15.16 14.37
N VAL A 93 42.98 14.50 15.40
CA VAL A 93 44.39 14.48 15.81
C VAL A 93 45.21 15.76 15.55
N ARG A 94 45.54 16.44 16.67
CA ARG A 94 46.79 17.16 17.02
C ARG A 94 47.60 17.85 15.91
#